data_AF-A0A1F6I7P3-F1
#
_entry.id   AF-A0A1F6I7P3-F1
#
_cell.length_a   1.000
_cell.length_b   1.000
_cell.length_c   1.000
_cell.angle_alpha   90.00
_cell.angle_beta   90.00
_cell.angle_gamma   90.00
#
_symmetry.space_group_name_H-M   'P 1'
#
loop_
_entity.id
_entity.type
_entity.pdbx_description
1 polymer ?
#
loop_
_entity_poly.entity_id
_entity_poly.type
_entity_poly.pdbx_seq_one_letter_code
_entity_poly.pdbx_strand_id
1 'polypeptide(L)'
;MRRYKSLTKEDIFEALNEVRDAFLAAKDGKEVDEIMSFMLTTEEKIKLGRRVLLAKYLELDMTLFEIRKMLKIGKSTIQFVTRRAHLHPLGLELIRKRGRKVEDEYQRRKFREVGGSQLVFKRKEYTGFRRKDVKR
;
A
#
# COMPACT_ATOMS: atom_id res chain seq x y z
N MET A 1 12.39 -9.42 21.62
CA MET A 1 10.99 -9.75 21.96
C MET A 1 10.70 -9.62 23.46
N ARG A 2 11.03 -8.50 24.13
CA ARG A 2 10.81 -8.39 25.59
C ARG A 2 9.32 -8.33 26.00
N ARG A 3 8.44 -7.82 25.13
CA ARG A 3 6.99 -7.67 25.38
C ARG A 3 6.14 -8.92 25.11
N TYR A 4 6.67 -9.91 24.40
CA TYR A 4 5.93 -11.13 24.03
C TYR A 4 6.56 -12.38 24.67
N LYS A 5 7.23 -12.20 25.81
CA LYS A 5 7.94 -13.29 26.50
C LYS A 5 7.01 -14.39 27.00
N SER A 6 5.74 -14.06 27.25
CA SER A 6 4.70 -14.99 27.70
C SER A 6 4.03 -15.74 26.56
N LEU A 7 4.28 -15.38 25.30
CA LEU A 7 3.69 -16.05 24.16
C LEU A 7 4.54 -17.23 23.74
N THR A 8 3.88 -18.37 23.52
CA THR A 8 4.48 -19.52 22.86
C THR A 8 4.68 -19.23 21.37
N LYS A 9 5.43 -20.11 20.69
CA LYS A 9 5.57 -20.01 19.23
C LYS A 9 4.22 -20.21 18.53
N GLU A 10 3.37 -21.07 19.08
CA GLU A 10 2.05 -21.38 18.55
C GLU A 10 1.15 -20.13 18.58
N ASP A 11 1.07 -19.45 19.73
CA ASP A 11 0.31 -18.19 19.87
C ASP A 11 0.75 -17.14 18.83
N ILE A 12 2.05 -17.06 18.57
CA ILE A 12 2.61 -16.12 17.59
C ILE A 12 2.20 -16.53 16.16
N PHE A 13 2.28 -17.81 15.83
CA PHE A 13 1.94 -18.29 14.49
C PHE A 13 0.45 -18.16 14.21
N GLU A 14 -0.39 -18.52 15.16
CA GLU A 14 -1.84 -18.37 15.06
C GLU A 14 -2.22 -16.90 14.83
N ALA A 15 -1.72 -15.99 15.67
CA ALA A 15 -1.96 -14.56 15.51
C ALA A 15 -1.48 -14.02 14.15
N LEU A 16 -0.34 -14.49 13.64
CA LEU A 16 0.16 -14.08 12.33
C LEU A 16 -0.64 -14.66 11.16
N ASN A 17 -1.24 -15.85 11.32
CA ASN A 17 -2.11 -16.44 10.32
C ASN A 17 -3.43 -15.68 10.25
N GLU A 18 -4.05 -15.36 11.39
CA GLU A 18 -5.29 -14.57 11.42
C GLU A 18 -5.12 -13.18 10.78
N VAL A 19 -3.99 -12.51 11.02
CA VAL A 19 -3.67 -11.25 10.33
C VAL A 19 -3.58 -11.45 8.82
N ARG A 20 -2.97 -12.56 8.37
CA ARG A 20 -2.87 -12.87 6.94
C ARG A 20 -4.27 -13.08 6.34
N ASP A 21 -5.11 -13.86 7.01
CA ASP A 21 -6.45 -14.21 6.53
C ASP A 21 -7.35 -12.98 6.46
N ALA A 22 -7.28 -12.10 7.46
CA ALA A 22 -7.97 -10.81 7.44
C ALA A 22 -7.61 -9.97 6.20
N PHE A 23 -6.32 -9.83 5.87
CA PHE A 23 -5.90 -9.08 4.68
C PHE A 23 -6.19 -9.82 3.36
N LEU A 24 -6.27 -11.15 3.39
CA LEU A 24 -6.60 -11.96 2.22
C LEU A 24 -8.10 -11.99 1.92
N ALA A 25 -8.96 -11.75 2.92
CA ALA A 25 -10.41 -11.73 2.76
C ALA A 25 -10.90 -10.58 1.85
N ALA A 26 -10.16 -9.47 1.78
CA ALA A 26 -10.55 -8.29 1.04
C ALA A 26 -10.51 -8.49 -0.49
N LYS A 27 -11.60 -8.13 -1.16
CA LYS A 27 -11.78 -8.22 -2.62
C LYS A 27 -11.37 -6.94 -3.36
N ASP A 28 -11.45 -5.80 -2.69
CA ASP A 28 -11.12 -4.49 -3.23
C ASP A 28 -10.59 -3.55 -2.13
N GLY A 29 -10.25 -2.33 -2.51
CA GLY A 29 -9.74 -1.34 -1.56
C GLY A 29 -10.78 -0.84 -0.55
N LYS A 30 -12.08 -0.95 -0.83
CA LYS A 30 -13.11 -0.57 0.14
C LYS A 30 -13.14 -1.57 1.29
N GLU A 31 -13.13 -2.87 0.99
CA GLU A 31 -13.07 -3.90 2.02
C GLU A 31 -11.74 -3.81 2.81
N VAL A 32 -10.62 -3.50 2.15
CA VAL A 32 -9.35 -3.22 2.85
C VAL A 32 -9.49 -2.04 3.82
N ASP A 33 -10.13 -0.94 3.41
CA ASP A 33 -10.33 0.24 4.27
C ASP A 33 -11.18 -0.09 5.50
N GLU A 34 -12.23 -0.90 5.35
CA GLU A 34 -13.07 -1.38 6.47
C GLU A 34 -12.27 -2.27 7.43
N ILE A 35 -11.55 -3.27 6.89
CA ILE A 35 -10.70 -4.17 7.68
C ILE A 35 -9.62 -3.38 8.44
N MET A 36 -8.95 -2.44 7.77
CA MET A 36 -7.97 -1.57 8.41
C MET A 36 -8.60 -0.69 9.49
N SER A 37 -9.83 -0.22 9.29
CA SER A 37 -10.52 0.64 10.26
C SER A 37 -11.02 -0.10 11.49
N PHE A 38 -11.34 -1.38 11.33
CA PHE A 38 -11.63 -2.27 12.44
C PHE A 38 -10.37 -2.62 13.25
N MET A 39 -9.27 -2.98 12.58
CA MET A 39 -8.09 -3.55 13.26
C MET A 39 -7.05 -2.52 13.73
N LEU A 40 -6.97 -1.36 13.07
CA LEU A 40 -5.87 -0.41 13.27
C LEU A 40 -6.37 0.96 13.72
N THR A 41 -5.64 1.53 14.67
CA THR A 41 -5.78 2.95 15.01
C THR A 41 -5.31 3.84 13.86
N THR A 42 -5.78 5.09 13.82
CA THR A 42 -5.34 6.08 12.83
C THR A 42 -3.82 6.26 12.82
N GLU A 43 -3.17 6.25 13.99
CA GLU A 43 -1.71 6.34 14.08
C GLU A 43 -1.02 5.14 13.43
N GLU A 44 -1.51 3.92 13.65
CA GLU A 44 -0.94 2.70 13.07
C GLU A 44 -1.07 2.71 11.54
N LYS A 45 -2.23 3.10 11.01
CA LYS A 45 -2.45 3.29 9.57
C LYS A 45 -1.42 4.25 8.98
N ILE A 46 -1.22 5.41 9.62
CA ILE A 46 -0.25 6.42 9.16
C ILE A 46 1.19 5.87 9.25
N LYS A 47 1.56 5.20 10.35
CA LYS A 47 2.89 4.61 10.54
C LYS A 47 3.19 3.55 9.48
N LEU A 48 2.25 2.65 9.19
CA LEU A 48 2.39 1.63 8.14
C LEU A 48 2.46 2.28 6.75
N GLY A 49 1.55 3.20 6.44
CA GLY A 49 1.53 3.91 5.16
C GLY A 49 2.84 4.66 4.88
N ARG A 50 3.40 5.35 5.88
CA ARG A 50 4.70 6.04 5.75
C ARG A 50 5.85 5.07 5.50
N ARG A 51 5.84 3.87 6.10
CA ARG A 51 6.86 2.85 5.83
C ARG A 51 6.78 2.32 4.40
N VAL A 52 5.57 2.12 3.89
CA VAL A 52 5.35 1.72 2.48
C VAL A 52 5.81 2.82 1.52
N LEU A 53 5.48 4.09 1.79
CA LEU A 53 5.94 5.23 0.98
C LEU A 53 7.45 5.38 0.99
N LEU A 54 8.07 5.27 2.17
CA LEU A 54 9.53 5.28 2.30
C LEU A 54 10.16 4.17 1.47
N ALA A 55 9.63 2.95 1.56
CA ALA A 55 10.15 1.82 0.79
C ALA A 55 10.07 2.06 -0.73
N LYS A 56 9.00 2.71 -1.22
CA LYS A 56 8.88 3.12 -2.62
C LYS A 56 9.91 4.17 -3.02
N TYR A 57 10.15 5.18 -2.18
CA TYR A 57 11.13 6.23 -2.50
C TYR A 57 12.57 5.73 -2.46
N LEU A 58 12.87 4.70 -1.65
CA LEU A 58 14.17 4.04 -1.67
C LEU A 58 14.48 3.39 -3.03
N GLU A 59 13.47 3.04 -3.85
CA GLU A 59 13.68 2.53 -5.21
C GLU A 59 13.81 3.61 -6.27
N LEU A 60 13.44 4.86 -5.95
CA LEU A 60 13.46 5.99 -6.89
C LEU A 60 14.74 6.83 -6.77
N ASP A 61 15.80 6.24 -6.22
CA ASP A 61 17.12 6.86 -5.95
C ASP A 61 17.05 8.20 -5.20
N MET A 62 15.97 8.45 -4.47
CA MET A 62 15.82 9.65 -3.67
C MET A 62 16.77 9.60 -2.47
N THR A 63 17.37 10.75 -2.15
CA THR A 63 18.27 10.81 -0.98
C THR A 63 17.48 10.64 0.32
N LEU A 64 18.10 10.01 1.32
CA LEU A 64 17.47 9.84 2.64
C LEU A 64 17.08 11.20 3.27
N PHE A 65 17.80 12.26 2.92
CA PHE A 65 17.50 13.62 3.36
C PHE A 65 16.17 14.15 2.77
N GLU A 66 15.97 14.00 1.47
CA GLU A 66 14.73 14.40 0.79
C GLU A 66 13.54 13.60 1.31
N ILE A 67 13.69 12.28 1.43
CA ILE A 67 12.63 11.42 1.94
C ILE A 67 12.24 11.82 3.37
N ARG A 68 13.23 12.12 4.22
CA ARG A 68 13.00 12.61 5.58
C ARG A 68 12.22 13.92 5.59
N LYS A 69 12.59 14.87 4.74
CA LYS A 69 11.95 16.19 4.64
C LYS A 69 10.50 16.06 4.15
N MET A 70 10.26 15.25 3.12
CA MET A 70 8.94 15.03 2.53
C MET A 70 7.99 14.26 3.46
N LEU A 71 8.44 13.13 4.00
CA LEU A 71 7.58 12.23 4.78
C LEU A 71 7.54 12.57 6.28
N LYS A 72 8.33 13.56 6.73
CA LYS A 72 8.43 14.00 8.13
C LYS A 72 8.62 12.80 9.09
N ILE A 73 9.57 11.93 8.77
CA ILE A 73 9.86 10.70 9.54
C ILE A 73 11.17 10.81 10.32
N GLY A 74 11.26 10.11 11.45
CA GLY A 74 12.47 10.03 12.25
C GLY A 74 13.55 9.14 11.61
N LYS A 75 14.83 9.41 11.95
CA LYS A 75 15.99 8.63 11.48
C LYS A 75 15.85 7.13 11.77
N SER A 76 15.29 6.76 12.92
CA SER A 76 15.06 5.37 13.32
C SER A 76 14.14 4.61 12.37
N THR A 77 13.08 5.26 11.87
CA THR A 77 12.16 4.64 10.91
C THR A 77 12.82 4.45 9.55
N ILE A 78 13.63 5.42 9.13
CA ILE A 78 14.42 5.32 7.90
C ILE A 78 15.35 4.12 7.97
N GLN A 79 16.20 4.07 9.00
CA GLN A 79 17.12 2.95 9.21
C GLN A 79 16.42 1.59 9.31
N PHE A 80 15.26 1.53 9.97
CA PHE A 80 14.48 0.30 10.08
C PHE A 80 14.01 -0.19 8.69
N VAL A 81 13.38 0.69 7.90
CA VAL A 81 12.83 0.29 6.59
C VAL A 81 13.94 0.00 5.59
N THR A 82 15.00 0.80 5.54
CA THR A 82 16.16 0.53 4.66
C THR A 82 16.77 -0.84 4.95
N ARG A 83 16.97 -1.17 6.23
CA ARG A 83 17.47 -2.49 6.63
C ARG A 83 16.51 -3.61 6.22
N ARG A 84 15.20 -3.42 6.42
CA ARG A 84 14.19 -4.42 6.05
C ARG A 84 14.06 -4.61 4.55
N ALA A 85 14.16 -3.54 3.77
CA ALA A 85 14.16 -3.61 2.30
C ALA A 85 15.36 -4.44 1.80
N HIS A 86 16.54 -4.25 2.39
CA HIS A 86 17.72 -5.04 2.05
C HIS A 86 17.59 -6.53 2.45
N LEU A 87 17.05 -6.81 3.64
CA LEU A 87 16.87 -8.20 4.12
C LEU A 87 15.71 -8.95 3.45
N HIS A 88 14.71 -8.24 2.94
CA HIS A 88 13.49 -8.82 2.37
C HIS A 88 13.13 -8.16 1.02
N PRO A 89 13.99 -8.27 -0.01
CA PRO A 89 13.80 -7.57 -1.29
C PRO A 89 12.50 -7.98 -1.99
N LEU A 90 12.12 -9.26 -1.90
CA LEU A 90 10.87 -9.77 -2.47
C LEU A 90 9.63 -9.05 -1.93
N GLY A 91 9.62 -8.69 -0.64
CA GLY A 91 8.49 -8.00 -0.03
C GLY A 91 8.23 -6.64 -0.68
N LEU A 92 9.30 -5.92 -1.02
CA LEU A 92 9.23 -4.65 -1.73
C LEU A 92 8.73 -4.83 -3.16
N GLU A 93 9.25 -5.85 -3.85
CA GLU A 93 8.82 -6.18 -5.20
C GLU A 93 7.32 -6.50 -5.28
N LEU A 94 6.78 -7.27 -4.33
CA LEU A 94 5.36 -7.60 -4.27
C LEU A 94 4.48 -6.35 -4.11
N ILE A 95 4.88 -5.43 -3.22
CA ILE A 95 4.20 -4.14 -3.02
C ILE A 95 4.21 -3.33 -4.33
N ARG A 96 5.36 -3.30 -5.01
CA ARG A 96 5.54 -2.59 -6.27
C ARG A 96 4.68 -3.18 -7.39
N LYS A 97 4.73 -4.50 -7.57
CA LYS A 97 3.97 -5.23 -8.61
C LYS A 97 2.47 -4.99 -8.44
N ARG A 98 1.96 -5.07 -7.20
CA ARG A 98 0.56 -4.76 -6.92
C ARG A 98 0.25 -3.29 -7.20
N GLY A 99 1.12 -2.37 -6.78
CA GLY A 99 0.97 -0.94 -7.01
C GLY A 99 0.82 -0.58 -8.49
N ARG A 100 1.64 -1.19 -9.37
CA ARG A 100 1.56 -1.01 -10.83
C ARG A 100 0.25 -1.53 -11.39
N LYS A 101 -0.16 -2.78 -11.06
CA LYS A 101 -1.44 -3.35 -11.50
C LYS A 101 -2.61 -2.42 -11.17
N VAL A 102 -2.64 -1.89 -9.95
CA VAL A 102 -3.69 -0.96 -9.49
C VAL A 102 -3.64 0.36 -10.26
N GLU A 103 -2.45 0.91 -10.48
CA GLU A 103 -2.31 2.14 -11.27
C GLU A 103 -2.75 1.94 -12.71
N ASP A 104 -2.32 0.87 -13.37
CA ASP A 104 -2.65 0.58 -14.76
C ASP A 104 -4.16 0.41 -14.95
N GLU A 105 -4.82 -0.34 -14.07
CA GLU A 105 -6.28 -0.52 -14.11
C GLU A 105 -7.03 0.78 -13.84
N TYR A 106 -6.58 1.56 -12.86
CA TYR A 106 -7.13 2.89 -12.56
C TYR A 106 -6.99 3.83 -13.77
N GLN A 107 -5.81 3.92 -14.37
CA GLN A 107 -5.54 4.80 -15.51
C GLN A 107 -6.36 4.44 -16.75
N ARG A 108 -6.63 3.13 -16.96
CA ARG A 108 -7.51 2.65 -18.04
C ARG A 108 -8.97 3.01 -17.83
N ARG A 109 -9.46 2.93 -16.58
CA ARG A 109 -10.89 3.06 -16.26
C ARG A 109 -11.32 4.45 -15.80
N LYS A 110 -10.39 5.32 -15.41
CA LYS A 110 -10.70 6.65 -14.88
C LYS A 110 -11.36 7.59 -15.89
N PHE A 111 -11.19 7.35 -17.19
CA PHE A 111 -11.81 8.16 -18.24
C PHE A 111 -12.56 7.27 -19.22
N ARG A 112 -13.75 7.71 -19.63
CA ARG A 112 -14.48 7.18 -20.79
C ARG A 112 -14.44 8.21 -21.90
N GLU A 113 -14.36 7.75 -23.13
CA GLU A 113 -14.51 8.62 -24.29
C GLU A 113 -16.00 8.81 -24.58
N VAL A 114 -16.45 10.06 -24.60
CA VAL A 114 -17.84 10.45 -24.80
C VAL A 114 -17.91 11.38 -26.02
N GLY A 115 -18.76 11.03 -26.98
CA GLY A 115 -18.95 11.76 -28.23
C GLY A 115 -19.70 10.91 -29.25
N GLY A 116 -20.47 11.54 -30.14
CA GLY A 116 -21.13 10.87 -31.25
C GLY A 116 -20.13 10.21 -32.21
N SER A 117 -20.57 9.21 -32.97
CA SER A 117 -19.70 8.42 -33.87
C SER A 117 -18.97 9.24 -34.93
N GLN A 118 -19.45 10.45 -35.23
CA GLN A 118 -18.88 11.36 -36.24
C GLN A 118 -17.83 12.34 -35.70
N LEU A 119 -17.57 12.37 -34.39
CA LEU A 119 -16.57 13.28 -33.82
C LEU A 119 -15.16 12.69 -33.94
N VAL A 120 -14.27 13.39 -34.66
CA VAL A 120 -12.84 13.04 -34.82
C VAL A 120 -12.10 13.07 -33.48
N PHE A 121 -12.50 13.95 -32.56
CA PHE A 121 -11.96 14.06 -31.21
C PHE A 121 -13.04 13.78 -30.17
N LYS A 122 -12.97 12.61 -29.54
CA LYS A 122 -13.87 12.27 -28.44
C LYS A 122 -13.45 12.97 -27.15
N ARG A 123 -14.42 13.48 -26.40
CA ARG A 123 -14.17 14.14 -25.11
C ARG A 123 -13.92 13.08 -24.05
N LYS A 124 -12.90 13.26 -23.21
CA LYS A 124 -12.67 12.38 -22.05
C LYS A 124 -13.49 12.87 -20.88
N GLU A 125 -14.38 12.02 -20.38
CA GLU A 125 -15.17 12.28 -19.17
C GLU A 125 -14.70 11.36 -18.03
N TYR A 126 -14.53 11.92 -16.83
CA TYR A 126 -14.12 11.17 -15.66
C TYR A 126 -15.24 10.23 -15.20
N THR A 127 -14.93 8.96 -14.96
CA THR A 127 -15.92 7.91 -14.67
C THR A 127 -16.30 7.83 -13.20
N GLY A 128 -15.62 8.55 -12.31
CA GLY A 128 -15.78 8.39 -10.86
C GLY A 128 -14.99 7.22 -10.26
N PHE A 129 -14.38 6.37 -11.10
CA PHE A 129 -13.59 5.21 -10.69
C PHE A 129 -12.40 5.65 -9.84
N ARG A 130 -12.21 5.08 -8.65
CA ARG A 130 -11.13 5.39 -7.71
C ARG A 130 -10.16 4.21 -7.62
N ARG A 131 -8.95 4.45 -7.12
CA ARG A 131 -7.94 3.39 -6.89
C ARG A 131 -8.44 2.25 -5.99
N LYS A 132 -9.34 2.55 -5.06
CA LYS A 132 -9.93 1.56 -4.16
C LYS A 132 -10.96 0.64 -4.84
N ASP A 133 -11.47 1.02 -6.00
CA ASP A 133 -12.47 0.23 -6.74
C ASP A 133 -11.80 -0.83 -7.65
N VAL A 134 -10.46 -0.85 -7.69
CA VAL A 134 -9.67 -1.87 -8.37
C VAL A 134 -9.78 -3.18 -7.60
N LYS A 135 -10.37 -4.19 -8.25
CA LYS A 135 -10.52 -5.54 -7.68
C LYS A 135 -9.17 -6.24 -7.54
N ARG A 136 -9.12 -7.23 -6.66
CA ARG A 136 -7.93 -8.05 -6.42
C ARG A 136 -7.49 -8.83 -7.66
#